data_AF-A0A661XW69-F1
#
_entry.id   AF-A0A661XW69-F1
#
_cell.length_a   1.000
_cell.length_b   1.000
_cell.length_c   1.000
_cell.angle_alpha   90.00
_cell.angle_beta   90.00
_cell.angle_gamma   90.00
#
_symmetry.space_group_name_H-M   'P 1'
#
loop_
_entity.id
_entity.type
_entity.pdbx_description
1 polymer ?
#
loop_
_entity_poly.entity_id
_entity_poly.type
_entity_poly.pdbx_seq_one_letter_code
_entity_poly.pdbx_strand_id
1 'polypeptide(L)'
;MKIFKFLFSGWFMGLLLVVFAYAIGYATFVENDYGAIAAKIAVYNSRWFEVLLFLMVVNFAGMIFTKHLYLKSKWNILVIHIALVIIIIGAGITRYYGFEGQMHIREGKTTNIFRSSDTFLFVQLKEGDQIESLEKKILLAQGRNDLLSISRSWQGNDVNIDVVNYYPKAIQTLVKSESGEAYLTLAIGGKTGRIELTMKEGETRMVEDFGISFGDTTNRALVQIIYRADKLYMRIPQALKADSLISEPESFVPVQTMTMLRAGETTYVIKELIKNGRMEVRQVAQNADHGAPIINVVVNGKDMALISGRQQTVMLGNTEVAIRIGTKMLQLPFSLKLNKLI
;
A
#
# COMPACT_ATOMS: atom_id res chain seq x y z
N MET A 1 -10.95 -48.50 17.34
CA MET A 1 -12.31 -48.24 17.88
C MET A 1 -12.40 -47.07 18.87
N LYS A 2 -11.43 -46.85 19.78
CA LYS A 2 -11.50 -45.76 20.78
C LYS A 2 -11.43 -44.35 20.17
N ILE A 3 -10.52 -44.11 19.22
CA ILE A 3 -10.40 -42.83 18.49
C ILE A 3 -11.69 -42.47 17.75
N PHE A 4 -12.31 -43.43 17.05
CA PHE A 4 -13.54 -43.22 16.30
C PHE A 4 -14.70 -42.83 17.23
N LYS A 5 -14.84 -43.54 18.37
CA LYS A 5 -15.87 -43.21 19.38
C LYS A 5 -15.67 -41.82 19.99
N PHE A 6 -14.41 -41.40 20.17
CA PHE A 6 -14.08 -40.07 20.67
C PHE A 6 -14.38 -38.98 19.64
N LEU A 7 -13.92 -39.17 18.40
CA LEU A 7 -14.06 -38.22 17.31
C LEU A 7 -15.52 -37.89 16.97
N PHE A 8 -16.45 -38.81 17.18
CA PHE A 8 -17.90 -38.60 16.97
C PHE A 8 -18.71 -38.53 18.27
N SER A 9 -18.06 -38.07 19.36
CA SER A 9 -18.72 -37.86 20.64
C SER A 9 -19.25 -36.43 20.78
N GLY A 10 -20.35 -36.25 21.54
CA GLY A 10 -20.87 -34.92 21.88
C GLY A 10 -19.97 -34.13 22.83
N TRP A 11 -19.12 -34.81 23.62
CA TRP A 11 -18.11 -34.13 24.43
C TRP A 11 -17.04 -33.46 23.56
N PHE A 12 -16.52 -34.18 22.55
CA PHE A 12 -15.56 -33.61 21.60
C PHE A 12 -16.19 -32.49 20.76
N MET A 13 -17.46 -32.64 20.37
CA MET A 13 -18.25 -31.57 19.74
C MET A 13 -18.26 -30.30 20.58
N GLY A 14 -18.56 -30.41 21.88
CA GLY A 14 -18.56 -29.27 22.81
C GLY A 14 -17.18 -28.62 22.92
N LEU A 15 -16.10 -29.42 23.00
CA LEU A 15 -14.74 -28.91 23.01
C LEU A 15 -14.42 -28.10 21.74
N LEU A 16 -14.74 -28.65 20.56
CA LEU A 16 -14.52 -27.95 19.28
C LEU A 16 -15.27 -26.61 19.24
N LEU A 17 -16.52 -26.58 19.71
CA LEU A 17 -17.32 -25.35 19.75
C LEU A 17 -16.74 -24.30 20.70
N VAL A 18 -16.23 -24.70 21.88
CA VAL A 18 -15.59 -23.78 22.83
C VAL A 18 -14.31 -23.20 22.22
N VAL A 19 -13.48 -24.05 21.60
CA VAL A 19 -12.24 -23.59 20.92
C VAL A 19 -12.58 -22.65 19.77
N PHE A 20 -13.63 -22.95 18.99
CA PHE A 20 -14.09 -22.09 17.90
C PHE A 20 -14.61 -20.73 18.41
N ALA A 21 -15.42 -20.73 19.47
CA ALA A 21 -15.92 -19.50 20.08
C ALA A 21 -14.77 -18.64 20.64
N TYR A 22 -13.80 -19.26 21.30
CA TYR A 22 -12.60 -18.59 21.76
C TYR A 22 -11.79 -18.00 20.60
N ALA A 23 -11.59 -18.76 19.52
CA ALA A 23 -10.87 -18.31 18.34
C ALA A 23 -11.52 -17.07 17.70
N ILE A 24 -12.85 -17.06 17.55
CA ILE A 24 -13.57 -15.90 17.00
C ILE A 24 -13.47 -14.71 17.96
N GLY A 25 -13.72 -14.93 19.26
CA GLY A 25 -13.62 -13.85 20.24
C GLY A 25 -12.23 -13.22 20.27
N TYR A 26 -11.19 -14.04 20.24
CA TYR A 26 -9.80 -13.58 20.12
C TYR A 26 -9.56 -12.80 18.83
N ALA A 27 -10.06 -13.29 17.69
CA ALA A 27 -9.94 -12.60 16.40
C ALA A 27 -10.57 -11.20 16.43
N THR A 28 -11.70 -11.02 17.12
CA THR A 28 -12.35 -9.70 17.29
C THR A 28 -11.46 -8.71 18.04
N PHE A 29 -10.77 -9.15 19.10
CA PHE A 29 -9.82 -8.27 19.81
C PHE A 29 -8.62 -7.92 18.92
N VAL A 30 -8.06 -8.90 18.21
CA VAL A 30 -6.96 -8.64 17.26
C VAL A 30 -7.39 -7.67 16.16
N GLU A 31 -8.62 -7.79 15.66
CA GLU A 31 -9.17 -6.89 14.65
C GLU A 31 -9.33 -5.46 15.17
N ASN A 32 -9.79 -5.30 16.42
CA ASN A 32 -9.92 -3.99 17.05
C ASN A 32 -8.56 -3.29 17.21
N ASP A 33 -7.53 -4.03 17.63
CA ASP A 33 -6.25 -3.44 18.01
C ASP A 33 -5.30 -3.27 16.81
N TYR A 34 -5.35 -4.20 15.85
CA TYR A 34 -4.38 -4.28 14.74
C TYR A 34 -5.04 -4.28 13.35
N GLY A 35 -6.37 -4.24 13.28
CA GLY A 35 -7.14 -4.21 12.05
C GLY A 35 -7.50 -5.59 11.49
N ALA A 36 -8.49 -5.58 10.59
CA ALA A 36 -9.07 -6.81 10.02
C ALA A 36 -8.05 -7.72 9.31
N ILE A 37 -7.05 -7.14 8.62
CA ILE A 37 -6.01 -7.92 7.94
C ILE A 37 -5.15 -8.70 8.94
N ALA A 38 -4.82 -8.10 10.09
CA ALA A 38 -4.04 -8.77 11.13
C ALA A 38 -4.82 -9.96 11.72
N ALA A 39 -6.11 -9.78 12.04
CA ALA A 39 -6.98 -10.88 12.49
C ALA A 39 -7.10 -11.99 11.45
N LYS A 40 -7.18 -11.63 10.16
CA LYS A 40 -7.19 -12.59 9.05
C LYS A 40 -5.92 -13.41 8.99
N ILE A 41 -4.74 -12.81 9.17
CA ILE A 41 -3.47 -13.54 9.20
C ILE A 41 -3.38 -14.44 10.44
N ALA A 42 -3.71 -13.92 11.62
CA ALA A 42 -3.50 -14.60 12.89
C ALA A 42 -4.45 -15.79 13.09
N VAL A 43 -5.72 -15.64 12.69
CA VAL A 43 -6.78 -16.63 12.95
C VAL A 43 -7.33 -17.19 11.66
N TYR A 44 -8.01 -16.37 10.85
CA TYR A 44 -8.88 -16.89 9.78
C TYR A 44 -8.13 -17.61 8.65
N ASN A 45 -6.92 -17.19 8.30
CA ASN A 45 -6.06 -17.82 7.29
C ASN A 45 -5.06 -18.81 7.88
N SER A 46 -5.06 -19.00 9.20
CA SER A 46 -4.14 -19.92 9.86
C SER A 46 -4.49 -21.39 9.55
N ARG A 47 -3.46 -22.24 9.51
CA ARG A 47 -3.65 -23.69 9.29
C ARG A 47 -4.37 -24.36 10.46
N TRP A 48 -4.15 -23.91 11.69
CA TRP A 48 -4.80 -24.51 12.86
C TRP A 48 -6.31 -24.25 12.87
N PHE A 49 -6.74 -23.05 12.45
CA PHE A 49 -8.16 -22.73 12.37
C PHE A 49 -8.85 -23.50 11.24
N GLU A 50 -8.15 -23.71 10.13
CA GLU A 50 -8.63 -24.58 9.06
C GLU A 50 -8.80 -26.04 9.52
N VAL A 51 -7.83 -26.59 10.25
CA VAL A 51 -7.94 -27.93 10.85
C VAL A 51 -9.09 -28.01 11.84
N LEU A 52 -9.31 -26.97 12.65
CA LEU A 52 -10.46 -26.88 13.56
C LEU A 52 -11.79 -26.97 12.80
N LEU A 53 -11.97 -26.17 11.76
CA LEU A 53 -13.17 -26.19 10.92
C LEU A 53 -13.38 -27.55 10.25
N PHE A 54 -12.31 -28.15 9.72
CA PHE A 54 -12.37 -29.48 9.13
C PHE A 54 -12.79 -30.55 10.15
N LEU A 55 -12.21 -30.52 11.36
CA LEU A 55 -12.57 -31.43 12.45
C LEU A 55 -14.05 -31.26 12.87
N MET A 56 -14.56 -30.03 12.88
CA MET A 56 -15.98 -29.76 13.14
C MET A 56 -16.88 -30.38 12.07
N VAL A 57 -16.57 -30.22 10.79
CA VAL A 57 -17.33 -30.85 9.70
C VAL A 57 -17.32 -32.38 9.84
N VAL A 58 -16.15 -32.98 10.07
CA VAL A 58 -16.02 -34.42 10.28
C VAL A 58 -16.84 -34.87 11.49
N ASN A 59 -16.71 -34.19 12.63
CA ASN A 59 -17.45 -34.51 13.85
C ASN A 59 -18.97 -34.44 13.64
N PHE A 60 -19.49 -33.31 13.13
CA PHE A 60 -20.92 -33.13 12.93
C PHE A 60 -21.49 -34.12 11.92
N ALA A 61 -20.80 -34.34 10.79
CA ALA A 61 -21.22 -35.30 9.77
C ALA A 61 -21.23 -36.73 10.30
N GLY A 62 -20.17 -37.16 11.01
CA GLY A 62 -20.13 -38.51 11.57
C GLY A 62 -21.10 -38.72 12.74
N MET A 63 -21.45 -37.67 13.49
CA MET A 63 -22.49 -37.74 14.53
C MET A 63 -23.87 -38.04 13.96
N ILE A 64 -24.18 -37.61 12.73
CA ILE A 64 -25.45 -37.94 12.05
C ILE A 64 -25.65 -39.45 11.99
N PHE A 65 -24.62 -40.19 11.58
CA PHE A 65 -24.68 -41.64 11.42
C PHE A 65 -24.49 -42.36 12.76
N THR A 66 -23.46 -42.01 13.54
CA THR A 66 -23.14 -42.72 14.79
C THR A 66 -24.22 -42.56 15.87
N LYS A 67 -24.93 -41.42 15.89
CA LYS A 67 -26.04 -41.16 16.84
C LYS A 67 -27.42 -41.38 16.23
N HIS A 68 -27.49 -41.89 15.00
CA HIS A 68 -28.72 -42.21 14.28
C HIS A 68 -29.67 -41.01 14.25
N LEU A 69 -29.15 -39.82 13.91
CA LEU A 69 -29.92 -38.57 13.91
C LEU A 69 -30.96 -38.54 12.79
N TYR A 70 -30.80 -39.37 11.76
CA TYR A 70 -31.75 -39.53 10.65
C TYR A 70 -33.11 -40.12 11.05
N LEU A 71 -33.27 -40.58 12.30
CA LEU A 71 -34.56 -41.02 12.83
C LEU A 71 -35.52 -39.84 12.98
N LYS A 72 -36.81 -40.03 12.61
CA LYS A 72 -37.84 -38.98 12.66
C LYS A 72 -37.96 -38.28 14.02
N SER A 73 -37.72 -39.01 15.12
CA SER A 73 -37.75 -38.46 16.48
C SER A 73 -36.63 -37.44 16.78
N LYS A 74 -35.58 -37.39 15.95
CA LYS A 74 -34.41 -36.50 16.12
C LYS A 74 -34.28 -35.48 15.00
N TRP A 75 -35.34 -35.26 14.22
CA TRP A 75 -35.32 -34.36 13.06
C TRP A 75 -34.76 -32.96 13.39
N ASN A 76 -35.18 -32.36 14.51
CA ASN A 76 -34.70 -31.04 14.92
C ASN A 76 -33.17 -31.00 15.10
N ILE A 77 -32.59 -32.07 15.66
CA ILE A 77 -31.14 -32.18 15.89
C ILE A 77 -30.41 -32.44 14.58
N LEU A 78 -31.00 -33.26 13.70
CA LEU A 78 -30.47 -33.54 12.37
C LEU A 78 -30.34 -32.26 11.54
N VAL A 79 -31.39 -31.44 11.51
CA VAL A 79 -31.40 -30.17 10.77
C VAL A 79 -30.27 -29.25 11.24
N ILE A 80 -30.05 -29.14 12.55
CA ILE A 80 -28.97 -28.33 13.11
C ILE A 80 -27.59 -28.85 12.65
N HIS A 81 -27.35 -30.16 12.69
CA HIS A 81 -26.06 -30.73 12.28
C HIS A 81 -25.81 -30.53 10.78
N ILE A 82 -26.83 -30.74 9.95
CA ILE A 82 -26.75 -30.50 8.50
C ILE A 82 -26.46 -29.02 8.23
N ALA A 83 -27.17 -28.10 8.90
CA ALA A 83 -26.93 -26.67 8.75
C ALA A 83 -25.50 -26.28 9.11
N LEU A 84 -24.96 -26.78 10.24
CA LEU A 84 -23.58 -26.52 10.65
C LEU A 84 -22.56 -27.04 9.62
N VAL A 85 -22.77 -28.24 9.07
CA VAL A 85 -21.90 -28.79 8.01
C VAL A 85 -21.97 -27.91 6.76
N ILE A 86 -23.17 -27.54 6.30
CA ILE A 86 -23.36 -26.69 5.11
C ILE A 86 -22.70 -25.33 5.31
N ILE A 87 -22.88 -24.69 6.47
CA ILE A 87 -22.31 -23.37 6.76
C ILE A 87 -20.78 -23.42 6.73
N ILE A 88 -20.16 -24.42 7.35
CA ILE A 88 -18.69 -24.52 7.37
C ILE A 88 -18.13 -24.84 5.98
N ILE A 89 -18.78 -25.73 5.22
CA ILE A 89 -18.39 -26.01 3.83
C ILE A 89 -18.53 -24.74 2.97
N GLY A 90 -19.64 -24.02 3.11
CA GLY A 90 -19.87 -22.74 2.42
C GLY A 90 -18.78 -21.71 2.75
N ALA A 91 -18.43 -21.57 4.03
CA ALA A 91 -17.32 -20.71 4.47
C ALA A 91 -15.98 -21.12 3.83
N GLY A 92 -15.72 -22.43 3.70
CA GLY A 92 -14.55 -22.94 2.99
C GLY A 92 -14.54 -22.55 1.50
N ILE A 93 -15.68 -22.69 0.82
CA ILE A 93 -15.81 -22.28 -0.59
C ILE A 93 -15.55 -20.77 -0.73
N THR A 94 -16.19 -19.93 0.09
CA THR A 94 -15.97 -18.47 0.08
C THR A 94 -14.51 -18.10 0.37
N ARG A 95 -13.83 -18.83 1.26
CA ARG A 95 -12.41 -18.58 1.57
C ARG A 95 -11.49 -18.84 0.38
N TYR A 96 -11.72 -19.91 -0.37
CA TYR A 96 -10.81 -20.35 -1.44
C TYR A 96 -11.14 -19.75 -2.81
N TYR A 97 -12.42 -19.50 -3.08
CA TYR A 97 -12.90 -19.10 -4.40
C TYR A 97 -13.68 -17.78 -4.39
N GLY A 98 -13.93 -17.21 -3.20
CA GLY A 98 -14.63 -15.94 -3.08
C GLY A 98 -13.78 -14.75 -3.47
N PHE A 99 -14.45 -13.70 -3.95
CA PHE A 99 -13.85 -12.40 -4.22
C PHE A 99 -14.61 -11.34 -3.43
N GLU A 100 -13.87 -10.43 -2.82
CA GLU A 100 -14.42 -9.33 -2.01
C GLU A 100 -13.98 -8.00 -2.60
N GLY A 101 -14.81 -6.97 -2.42
CA GLY A 101 -14.49 -5.63 -2.87
C GLY A 101 -15.62 -4.62 -2.70
N GLN A 102 -15.35 -3.40 -3.15
CA GLN A 102 -16.27 -2.27 -3.08
C GLN A 102 -16.67 -1.84 -4.49
N MET A 103 -17.98 -1.72 -4.70
CA MET A 103 -18.56 -1.24 -5.96
C MET A 103 -19.25 0.10 -5.71
N HIS A 104 -18.77 1.15 -6.36
CA HIS A 104 -19.43 2.45 -6.32
C HIS A 104 -20.42 2.58 -7.48
N ILE A 105 -21.72 2.60 -7.18
CA ILE A 105 -22.79 2.75 -8.17
C ILE A 105 -23.49 4.08 -7.94
N ARG A 106 -23.57 4.92 -8.98
CA ARG A 106 -24.37 6.15 -8.93
C ARG A 106 -25.85 5.81 -9.15
N GLU A 107 -26.75 6.58 -8.54
CA GLU A 107 -28.19 6.41 -8.74
C GLU A 107 -28.56 6.51 -10.23
N GLY A 108 -29.46 5.64 -10.66
CA GLY A 108 -29.86 5.44 -12.05
C GLY A 108 -28.82 4.73 -12.93
N LYS A 109 -27.59 4.48 -12.44
CA LYS A 109 -26.50 3.87 -13.22
C LYS A 109 -26.36 2.38 -12.97
N THR A 110 -25.83 1.72 -14.00
CA THR A 110 -25.47 0.31 -14.00
C THR A 110 -23.95 0.18 -14.09
N THR A 111 -23.36 -0.72 -13.31
CA THR A 111 -21.94 -1.09 -13.42
C THR A 111 -21.75 -2.56 -13.12
N ASN A 112 -20.72 -3.15 -13.71
CA ASN A 112 -20.23 -4.49 -13.41
C ASN A 112 -18.79 -4.46 -12.91
N ILE A 113 -18.21 -3.27 -12.68
CA ILE A 113 -16.82 -3.12 -12.25
C ILE A 113 -16.78 -2.75 -10.77
N PHE A 114 -15.94 -3.44 -10.02
CA PHE A 114 -15.71 -3.18 -8.59
C PHE A 114 -14.21 -3.15 -8.26
N ARG A 115 -13.85 -2.45 -7.19
CA ARG A 115 -12.49 -2.43 -6.65
C ARG A 115 -12.33 -3.59 -5.68
N SER A 116 -11.34 -4.46 -5.91
CA SER A 116 -11.06 -5.57 -5.01
C SER A 116 -10.62 -5.08 -3.63
N SER A 117 -10.99 -5.82 -2.58
CA SER A 117 -10.47 -5.63 -1.22
C SER A 117 -9.03 -6.15 -1.06
N ASP A 118 -8.58 -7.02 -1.98
CA ASP A 118 -7.23 -7.56 -1.95
C ASP A 118 -6.22 -6.51 -2.40
N THR A 119 -5.07 -6.50 -1.71
CA THR A 119 -3.93 -5.65 -2.06
C THR A 119 -2.90 -6.46 -2.84
N PHE A 120 -2.33 -5.84 -3.86
CA PHE A 120 -1.35 -6.43 -4.76
C PHE A 120 -0.13 -5.52 -4.88
N LEU A 121 1.03 -6.16 -4.92
CA LEU A 121 2.26 -5.58 -5.43
C LEU A 121 2.25 -5.73 -6.96
N PHE A 122 2.37 -4.62 -7.66
CA PHE A 122 2.57 -4.54 -9.10
C PHE A 122 4.00 -4.09 -9.36
N VAL A 123 4.71 -4.86 -10.18
CA VAL A 123 6.06 -4.54 -10.62
C VAL A 123 6.10 -4.57 -12.13
N GLN A 124 6.67 -3.54 -12.74
CA GLN A 124 6.97 -3.47 -14.15
C GLN A 124 8.46 -3.28 -14.32
N LEU A 125 9.10 -4.17 -15.07
CA LEU A 125 10.50 -4.11 -15.45
C LEU A 125 10.55 -3.65 -16.91
N LYS A 126 11.29 -2.58 -17.19
CA LYS A 126 11.42 -2.02 -18.54
C LYS A 126 12.87 -1.68 -18.89
N GLU A 127 13.25 -2.00 -20.12
CA GLU A 127 14.59 -1.81 -20.69
C GLU A 127 14.42 -1.70 -22.21
N GLY A 128 14.60 -0.49 -22.75
CA GLY A 128 14.18 -0.16 -24.10
C GLY A 128 12.66 -0.38 -24.29
N ASP A 129 12.31 -1.19 -25.29
CA ASP A 129 10.93 -1.55 -25.63
C ASP A 129 10.42 -2.82 -24.94
N GLN A 130 11.30 -3.55 -24.24
CA GLN A 130 10.93 -4.78 -23.55
C GLN A 130 10.31 -4.45 -22.19
N ILE A 131 9.16 -5.04 -21.89
CA ILE A 131 8.43 -4.85 -20.63
C ILE A 131 8.00 -6.21 -20.06
N GLU A 132 8.37 -6.50 -18.82
CA GLU A 132 7.82 -7.61 -18.02
C GLU A 132 6.95 -7.05 -16.89
N SER A 133 5.78 -7.64 -16.65
CA SER A 133 4.88 -7.25 -15.56
C SER A 133 4.65 -8.42 -14.61
N LEU A 134 4.75 -8.15 -13.32
CA LEU A 134 4.55 -9.11 -12.24
C LEU A 134 3.48 -8.57 -11.29
N GLU A 135 2.56 -9.45 -10.88
CA GLU A 135 1.54 -9.15 -9.87
C GLU A 135 1.62 -10.19 -8.75
N LYS A 136 1.67 -9.74 -7.50
CA LYS A 136 1.64 -10.61 -6.34
C LYS A 136 0.67 -10.09 -5.28
N LYS A 137 -0.27 -10.94 -4.86
CA LYS A 137 -1.16 -10.66 -3.73
C LYS A 137 -0.33 -10.55 -2.44
N ILE A 138 -0.60 -9.53 -1.64
CA ILE A 138 0.08 -9.26 -0.37
C ILE A 138 -0.93 -8.93 0.72
N LEU A 139 -0.63 -9.37 1.96
CA LEU A 139 -1.40 -9.02 3.14
C LEU A 139 -0.62 -7.99 3.95
N LEU A 140 -1.08 -6.74 3.90
CA LEU A 140 -0.45 -5.64 4.62
C LEU A 140 -0.98 -5.58 6.06
N ALA A 141 -0.18 -6.05 7.01
CA ALA A 141 -0.47 -5.95 8.43
C ALA A 141 0.56 -5.04 9.13
N GLN A 142 0.07 -4.11 9.94
CA GLN A 142 0.93 -3.26 10.75
C GLN A 142 1.68 -4.11 11.79
N GLY A 143 2.93 -3.74 12.10
CA GLY A 143 3.75 -4.44 13.10
C GLY A 143 4.49 -5.68 12.58
N ARG A 144 4.33 -6.03 11.31
CA ARG A 144 5.19 -7.01 10.63
C ARG A 144 6.28 -6.31 9.82
N ASN A 145 7.45 -6.95 9.72
CA ASN A 145 8.67 -6.39 9.12
C ASN A 145 9.14 -7.20 7.90
N ASP A 146 8.31 -8.11 7.38
CA ASP A 146 8.63 -9.13 6.38
C ASP A 146 7.38 -9.53 5.57
N LEU A 147 6.73 -8.53 4.96
CA LEU A 147 5.41 -8.73 4.36
C LEU A 147 5.45 -9.55 3.07
N LEU A 148 6.48 -9.34 2.24
CA LEU A 148 6.70 -10.08 0.99
C LEU A 148 8.14 -9.88 0.52
N SER A 149 8.75 -10.92 -0.04
CA SER A 149 10.02 -10.82 -0.77
C SER A 149 9.87 -11.50 -2.13
N ILE A 150 10.32 -10.83 -3.18
CA ILE A 150 10.37 -11.39 -4.53
C ILE A 150 11.75 -11.16 -5.13
N SER A 151 12.26 -12.19 -5.80
CA SER A 151 13.51 -12.14 -6.57
C SER A 151 13.20 -12.53 -8.00
N ARG A 152 13.65 -11.72 -8.96
CA ARG A 152 13.47 -11.98 -10.39
C ARG A 152 14.74 -11.62 -11.14
N SER A 153 15.30 -12.59 -11.86
CA SER A 153 16.35 -12.30 -12.84
C SER A 153 15.73 -11.85 -14.15
N TRP A 154 16.18 -10.72 -14.68
CA TRP A 154 15.68 -10.14 -15.92
C TRP A 154 16.79 -9.43 -16.70
N GLN A 155 16.99 -9.83 -17.96
CA GLN A 155 18.05 -9.31 -18.84
C GLN A 155 19.46 -9.29 -18.21
N GLY A 156 19.76 -10.25 -17.33
CA GLY A 156 21.05 -10.34 -16.65
C GLY A 156 21.15 -9.52 -15.35
N ASN A 157 20.11 -8.78 -14.98
CA ASN A 157 19.99 -8.08 -13.70
C ASN A 157 19.09 -8.87 -12.74
N ASP A 158 19.57 -9.10 -11.52
CA ASP A 158 18.74 -9.66 -10.46
C ASP A 158 18.01 -8.51 -9.74
N VAL A 159 16.67 -8.56 -9.79
CA VAL A 159 15.78 -7.59 -9.16
C VAL A 159 15.17 -8.23 -7.91
N ASN A 160 15.62 -7.78 -6.74
CA ASN A 160 15.13 -8.16 -5.43
C ASN A 160 14.27 -7.04 -4.87
N ILE A 161 13.03 -7.37 -4.52
CA ILE A 161 12.05 -6.43 -3.98
C ILE A 161 11.51 -6.99 -2.68
N ASP A 162 11.79 -6.29 -1.59
CA ASP A 162 11.34 -6.62 -0.25
C ASP A 162 10.32 -5.60 0.23
N VAL A 163 9.11 -6.05 0.52
CA VAL A 163 8.08 -5.24 1.18
C VAL A 163 8.23 -5.43 2.69
N VAL A 164 8.75 -4.41 3.35
CA VAL A 164 9.23 -4.53 4.74
C VAL A 164 8.14 -4.13 5.73
N ASN A 165 7.69 -2.88 5.70
CA ASN A 165 6.75 -2.34 6.68
C ASN A 165 5.53 -1.72 6.02
N TYR A 166 4.41 -1.80 6.75
CA TYR A 166 3.19 -1.09 6.40
C TYR A 166 2.76 -0.17 7.53
N TYR A 167 2.52 1.08 7.17
CA TYR A 167 2.00 2.13 8.01
C TYR A 167 0.62 2.53 7.49
N PRO A 168 -0.49 2.07 8.11
CA PRO A 168 -1.84 2.37 7.64
C PRO A 168 -2.14 3.86 7.54
N LYS A 169 -1.51 4.65 8.43
CA LYS A 169 -1.63 6.10 8.46
C LYS A 169 -0.31 6.73 8.89
N ALA A 170 0.39 7.35 7.96
CA ALA A 170 1.67 7.99 8.20
C ALA A 170 1.90 9.17 7.27
N ILE A 171 2.92 9.95 7.60
CA ILE A 171 3.47 11.02 6.74
C ILE A 171 4.94 10.70 6.44
N GLN A 172 5.41 11.14 5.29
CA GLN A 172 6.85 11.16 5.00
C GLN A 172 7.38 12.53 5.42
N THR A 173 8.39 12.54 6.27
CA THR A 173 9.05 13.76 6.74
C THR A 173 10.53 13.70 6.40
N LEU A 174 11.09 14.81 5.98
CA LEU A 174 12.52 14.93 5.73
C LEU A 174 13.24 15.16 7.06
N VAL A 175 14.21 14.31 7.39
CA VAL A 175 15.04 14.44 8.60
C VAL A 175 16.52 14.48 8.24
N LYS A 176 17.32 15.12 9.09
CA LYS A 176 18.79 15.06 8.98
C LYS A 176 19.28 13.64 9.29
N SER A 177 20.31 13.21 8.58
CA SER A 177 20.96 11.90 8.71
C SER A 177 22.47 12.05 8.74
N GLU A 178 23.18 11.12 9.38
CA GLU A 178 24.65 11.07 9.37
C GLU A 178 25.19 10.76 7.96
N SER A 179 24.48 9.89 7.24
CA SER A 179 24.69 9.58 5.83
C SER A 179 23.36 9.73 5.09
N GLY A 180 23.33 10.50 4.00
CA GLY A 180 22.11 10.74 3.25
C GLY A 180 22.38 11.58 2.00
N GLU A 181 21.32 11.99 1.33
CA GLU A 181 21.39 12.78 0.11
C GLU A 181 21.02 14.23 0.40
N ALA A 182 21.42 15.16 -0.47
CA ALA A 182 20.99 16.53 -0.32
C ALA A 182 19.51 16.67 -0.68
N TYR A 183 18.78 17.45 0.12
CA TYR A 183 17.40 17.81 -0.11
C TYR A 183 17.21 19.32 0.00
N LEU A 184 16.44 19.88 -0.92
CA LEU A 184 16.09 21.29 -0.98
C LEU A 184 14.58 21.46 -0.82
N THR A 185 14.16 22.26 0.17
CA THR A 185 12.75 22.62 0.36
C THR A 185 12.48 24.05 -0.10
N LEU A 186 11.55 24.20 -1.02
CA LEU A 186 11.10 25.45 -1.61
C LEU A 186 9.65 25.74 -1.17
N ALA A 187 9.37 26.96 -0.75
CA ALA A 187 8.01 27.49 -0.73
C ALA A 187 7.78 28.32 -1.98
N ILE A 188 6.76 27.98 -2.75
CA ILE A 188 6.40 28.62 -4.01
C ILE A 188 5.03 29.25 -3.82
N GLY A 189 4.95 30.57 -3.90
CA GLY A 189 3.71 31.33 -3.86
C GLY A 189 3.31 31.77 -5.26
N GLY A 190 2.14 31.34 -5.72
CA GLY A 190 1.57 31.70 -7.02
C GLY A 190 0.08 32.04 -6.92
N LYS A 191 -0.62 32.08 -8.06
CA LYS A 191 -2.05 32.42 -8.15
C LYS A 191 -2.94 31.44 -7.40
N THR A 192 -2.53 30.18 -7.36
CA THR A 192 -3.28 29.07 -6.77
C THR A 192 -3.05 28.90 -5.27
N GLY A 193 -2.18 29.73 -4.68
CA GLY A 193 -1.80 29.68 -3.27
C GLY A 193 -0.32 29.39 -3.07
N ARG A 194 0.02 28.97 -1.85
CA ARG A 194 1.39 28.61 -1.46
C ARG A 194 1.56 27.10 -1.48
N ILE A 195 2.52 26.61 -2.25
CA ILE A 195 2.91 25.21 -2.35
C ILE A 195 4.26 25.04 -1.68
N GLU A 196 4.44 23.96 -0.93
CA GLU A 196 5.74 23.55 -0.39
C GLU A 196 6.24 22.33 -1.16
N LEU A 197 7.42 22.45 -1.76
CA LEU A 197 8.04 21.45 -2.60
C LEU A 197 9.37 21.03 -1.98
N THR A 198 9.54 19.74 -1.71
CA THR A 198 10.83 19.17 -1.29
C THR A 198 11.39 18.34 -2.44
N MET A 199 12.63 18.63 -2.83
CA MET A 199 13.32 17.99 -3.94
C MET A 199 14.60 17.32 -3.44
N LYS A 200 14.81 16.07 -3.85
CA LYS A 200 16.09 15.36 -3.68
C LYS A 200 17.07 15.82 -4.77
N GLU A 201 18.37 15.82 -4.49
CA GLU A 201 19.40 16.12 -5.50
C GLU A 201 19.29 15.19 -6.72
N GLY A 202 19.38 15.79 -7.91
CA GLY A 202 19.11 15.17 -9.21
C GLY A 202 17.65 15.25 -9.66
N GLU A 203 16.70 15.64 -8.81
CA GLU A 203 15.29 15.73 -9.20
C GLU A 203 14.97 16.96 -10.07
N THR A 204 14.02 16.78 -10.98
CA THR A 204 13.36 17.84 -11.72
C THR A 204 11.85 17.77 -11.49
N ARG A 205 11.23 18.92 -11.24
CA ARG A 205 9.79 19.05 -10.95
C ARG A 205 9.19 20.18 -11.76
N MET A 206 8.05 19.90 -12.39
CA MET A 206 7.20 20.95 -12.97
C MET A 206 6.33 21.55 -11.88
N VAL A 207 6.29 22.87 -11.81
CA VAL A 207 5.43 23.64 -10.91
C VAL A 207 4.69 24.67 -11.75
N GLU A 208 3.37 24.53 -11.79
CA GLU A 208 2.52 25.31 -12.70
C GLU A 208 3.07 25.22 -14.14
N ASP A 209 3.60 26.31 -14.67
CA ASP A 209 3.99 26.44 -16.08
C ASP A 209 5.51 26.36 -16.33
N PHE A 210 6.33 26.11 -15.30
CA PHE A 210 7.79 26.05 -15.45
C PHE A 210 8.39 24.89 -14.66
N GLY A 211 9.61 24.52 -15.02
CA GLY A 211 10.33 23.44 -14.37
C GLY A 211 11.45 23.94 -13.46
N ILE A 212 11.63 23.25 -12.35
CA ILE A 212 12.71 23.45 -11.37
C ILE A 212 13.54 22.18 -11.32
N SER A 213 14.87 22.32 -11.29
CA SER A 213 15.82 21.23 -11.05
C SER A 213 16.67 21.54 -9.82
N PHE A 214 16.92 20.51 -9.01
CA PHE A 214 17.90 20.57 -7.93
C PHE A 214 19.03 19.60 -8.29
N GLY A 215 20.23 20.14 -8.55
CA GLY A 215 21.38 19.40 -9.07
C GLY A 215 21.72 19.75 -10.53
N ASP A 216 22.62 18.98 -11.11
CA ASP A 216 23.11 19.21 -12.47
C ASP A 216 22.05 18.83 -13.53
N THR A 217 21.84 19.71 -14.51
CA THR A 217 20.97 19.46 -15.66
C THR A 217 21.53 20.17 -16.90
N THR A 218 21.29 19.59 -18.07
CA THR A 218 21.58 20.21 -19.37
C THR A 218 20.41 21.04 -19.90
N ASN A 219 19.23 20.93 -19.29
CA ASN A 219 18.03 21.61 -19.74
C ASN A 219 18.02 23.07 -19.27
N ARG A 220 18.38 23.98 -20.19
CA ARG A 220 18.45 25.41 -19.90
C ARG A 220 17.10 26.09 -19.66
N ALA A 221 15.99 25.47 -20.03
CA ALA A 221 14.65 26.03 -19.80
C ALA A 221 14.20 25.94 -18.34
N LEU A 222 14.89 25.16 -17.49
CA LEU A 222 14.56 24.98 -16.08
C LEU A 222 15.23 26.06 -15.23
N VAL A 223 14.55 26.46 -14.14
CA VAL A 223 15.22 27.06 -12.99
C VAL A 223 16.10 25.99 -12.38
N GLN A 224 17.40 26.23 -12.31
CA GLN A 224 18.36 25.25 -11.83
C GLN A 224 18.97 25.74 -10.53
N ILE A 225 18.91 24.90 -9.50
CA ILE A 225 19.51 25.15 -8.21
C ILE A 225 20.59 24.09 -7.99
N ILE A 226 21.83 24.51 -7.74
CA ILE A 226 22.93 23.60 -7.45
C ILE A 226 23.56 23.93 -6.11
N TYR A 227 24.08 22.92 -5.44
CA TYR A 227 24.84 23.06 -4.22
C TYR A 227 26.30 22.67 -4.47
N ARG A 228 27.22 23.64 -4.38
CA ARG A 228 28.66 23.41 -4.63
C ARG A 228 29.49 24.25 -3.67
N ALA A 229 30.60 23.70 -3.17
CA ALA A 229 31.53 24.39 -2.27
C ALA A 229 30.81 25.10 -1.10
N ASP A 230 29.89 24.39 -0.44
CA ASP A 230 29.08 24.87 0.69
C ASP A 230 28.16 26.07 0.41
N LYS A 231 27.87 26.36 -0.86
CA LYS A 231 26.96 27.44 -1.27
C LYS A 231 25.91 26.94 -2.25
N LEU A 232 24.72 27.53 -2.16
CA LEU A 232 23.69 27.35 -3.16
C LEU A 232 23.89 28.38 -4.28
N TYR A 233 23.71 27.92 -5.51
CA TYR A 233 23.68 28.76 -6.69
C TYR A 233 22.38 28.50 -7.43
N MET A 234 21.82 29.55 -7.99
CA MET A 234 20.63 29.48 -8.84
C MET A 234 20.92 30.05 -10.22
N ARG A 235 20.43 29.36 -11.25
CA ARG A 235 20.35 29.86 -12.62
C ARG A 235 18.88 29.96 -13.00
N ILE A 236 18.47 31.14 -13.46
CA ILE A 236 17.11 31.38 -13.98
C ILE A 236 17.19 31.43 -15.52
N PRO A 237 16.26 30.75 -16.22
CA PRO A 237 16.19 30.81 -17.68
C PRO A 237 15.82 32.21 -18.16
N GLN A 238 16.34 32.62 -19.31
CA GLN A 238 16.09 33.96 -19.88
C GLN A 238 14.59 34.29 -20.02
N ALA A 239 13.75 33.30 -20.33
CA ALA A 239 12.31 33.45 -20.48
C ALA A 239 11.60 33.91 -19.19
N LEU A 240 12.17 33.64 -18.01
CA LEU A 240 11.60 34.01 -16.71
C LEU A 240 12.23 35.27 -16.10
N LYS A 241 13.16 35.93 -16.83
CA LYS A 241 13.95 37.07 -16.35
C LYS A 241 13.12 38.33 -16.07
N ALA A 242 12.06 38.57 -16.85
CA ALA A 242 11.41 39.88 -16.95
C ALA A 242 11.00 40.49 -15.59
N ASP A 243 10.73 39.66 -14.57
CA ASP A 243 10.33 40.09 -13.23
C ASP A 243 11.24 39.56 -12.09
N SER A 244 12.50 39.20 -12.39
CA SER A 244 13.43 38.65 -11.39
C SER A 244 14.40 39.66 -10.79
N LEU A 245 14.71 39.50 -9.50
CA LEU A 245 15.76 40.26 -8.79
C LEU A 245 17.18 39.81 -9.16
N ILE A 246 17.32 38.73 -9.95
CA ILE A 246 18.61 38.22 -10.41
C ILE A 246 19.04 38.97 -11.67
N SER A 247 20.17 39.68 -11.58
CA SER A 247 20.66 40.62 -12.59
C SER A 247 21.16 39.96 -13.88
N GLU A 248 21.60 38.70 -13.81
CA GLU A 248 22.29 38.00 -14.91
C GLU A 248 21.61 36.65 -15.26
N PRO A 249 20.76 36.60 -16.31
CA PRO A 249 20.10 35.37 -16.75
C PRO A 249 21.15 34.39 -17.28
N GLU A 250 20.84 33.09 -17.21
CA GLU A 250 21.76 32.02 -17.65
C GLU A 250 23.10 31.93 -16.88
N SER A 251 23.35 32.84 -15.93
CA SER A 251 24.48 32.77 -15.00
C SER A 251 24.05 32.14 -13.68
N PHE A 252 25.01 31.55 -12.97
CA PHE A 252 24.80 31.04 -11.61
C PHE A 252 25.07 32.15 -10.60
N VAL A 253 24.03 32.54 -9.87
CA VAL A 253 24.10 33.55 -8.81
C VAL A 253 24.01 32.88 -7.44
N PRO A 254 24.83 33.26 -6.45
CA PRO A 254 24.74 32.71 -5.10
C PRO A 254 23.41 33.07 -4.44
N VAL A 255 22.77 32.09 -3.80
CA VAL A 255 21.50 32.25 -3.08
C VAL A 255 21.62 31.67 -1.68
N GLN A 256 20.79 32.15 -0.75
CA GLN A 256 20.75 31.68 0.63
C GLN A 256 19.34 31.20 1.00
N THR A 257 19.26 30.36 2.04
CA THR A 257 17.98 29.99 2.63
C THR A 257 17.25 31.22 3.17
N MET A 258 15.92 31.15 3.27
CA MET A 258 15.01 32.22 3.64
C MET A 258 15.10 33.47 2.75
N THR A 259 15.81 33.39 1.61
CA THR A 259 15.81 34.45 0.60
C THR A 259 14.58 34.30 -0.27
N MET A 260 13.79 35.37 -0.35
CA MET A 260 12.68 35.47 -1.28
C MET A 260 13.23 35.85 -2.66
N LEU A 261 12.93 35.02 -3.65
CA LEU A 261 13.26 35.22 -5.05
C LEU A 261 11.96 35.37 -5.82
N ARG A 262 11.98 36.20 -6.87
CA ARG A 262 10.84 36.41 -7.75
C ARG A 262 11.21 36.00 -9.16
N ALA A 263 10.31 35.33 -9.85
CA ALA A 263 10.41 35.07 -11.28
C ALA A 263 8.98 35.09 -11.83
N GLY A 264 8.65 36.13 -12.60
CA GLY A 264 7.27 36.44 -12.98
C GLY A 264 6.42 36.94 -11.80
N GLU A 265 5.18 36.47 -11.75
CA GLU A 265 4.25 36.65 -10.62
C GLU A 265 4.49 35.64 -9.48
N THR A 266 5.40 34.69 -9.69
CA THR A 266 5.68 33.61 -8.74
C THR A 266 6.80 34.02 -7.78
N THR A 267 6.55 33.79 -6.49
CA THR A 267 7.52 34.01 -5.42
C THR A 267 8.07 32.67 -4.96
N TYR A 268 9.38 32.59 -4.77
CA TYR A 268 10.09 31.40 -4.33
C TYR A 268 10.85 31.73 -3.06
N VAL A 269 10.81 30.83 -2.09
CA VAL A 269 11.63 30.93 -0.89
C VAL A 269 12.33 29.60 -0.73
N ILE A 270 13.66 29.61 -0.77
CA ILE A 270 14.45 28.45 -0.37
C ILE A 270 14.31 28.33 1.15
N LYS A 271 13.43 27.48 1.66
CA LYS A 271 13.20 27.38 3.11
C LYS A 271 14.39 26.70 3.80
N GLU A 272 14.84 25.59 3.24
CA GLU A 272 15.81 24.73 3.90
C GLU A 272 16.64 23.95 2.88
N LEU A 273 17.92 23.75 3.21
CA LEU A 273 18.80 22.78 2.57
C LEU A 273 19.27 21.81 3.66
N ILE A 274 18.96 20.53 3.49
CA ILE A 274 19.49 19.46 4.32
C ILE A 274 20.55 18.73 3.48
N LYS A 275 21.83 18.87 3.85
CA LYS A 275 22.97 18.29 3.11
C LYS A 275 22.95 16.76 3.11
N ASN A 276 22.65 16.19 4.27
CA ASN A 276 22.52 14.75 4.47
C ASN A 276 21.13 14.50 5.04
N GLY A 277 20.17 14.28 4.16
CA GLY A 277 18.77 14.06 4.49
C GLY A 277 18.35 12.64 4.18
N ARG A 278 17.31 12.19 4.87
CA ARG A 278 16.57 10.99 4.52
C ARG A 278 15.09 11.23 4.72
N MET A 279 14.27 10.67 3.84
CA MET A 279 12.83 10.62 4.08
C MET A 279 12.55 9.55 5.13
N GLU A 280 11.91 9.96 6.22
CA GLU A 280 11.50 9.07 7.30
C GLU A 280 9.97 8.98 7.33
N VAL A 281 9.46 7.78 7.55
CA VAL A 281 8.02 7.55 7.69
C VAL A 281 7.66 7.68 9.16
N ARG A 282 6.80 8.64 9.49
CA ARG A 282 6.28 8.83 10.84
C ARG A 282 4.81 8.48 10.89
N GLN A 283 4.45 7.54 11.78
CA GLN A 283 3.05 7.23 12.07
C GLN A 283 2.36 8.45 12.67
N VAL A 284 1.11 8.65 12.27
CA VAL A 284 0.25 9.69 12.85
C VAL A 284 -0.95 9.03 13.52
N ALA A 285 -1.55 9.73 14.48
CA ALA A 285 -2.70 9.21 15.20
C ALA A 285 -3.85 8.85 14.23
N GLN A 286 -4.60 7.79 14.53
CA GLN A 286 -5.65 7.29 13.64
C GLN A 286 -6.77 8.32 13.39
N ASN A 287 -7.01 9.21 14.35
CA ASN A 287 -7.97 10.31 14.29
C ASN A 287 -7.42 11.60 13.67
N ALA A 288 -6.16 11.66 13.22
CA ALA A 288 -5.62 12.84 12.56
C ALA A 288 -6.28 13.08 11.19
N ASP A 289 -6.52 14.32 10.80
CA ASP A 289 -7.14 14.63 9.49
C ASP A 289 -6.17 14.48 8.30
N HIS A 290 -4.90 14.18 8.57
CA HIS A 290 -3.85 14.04 7.58
C HIS A 290 -3.15 12.67 7.69
N GLY A 291 -2.33 12.36 6.69
CA GLY A 291 -1.62 11.09 6.56
C GLY A 291 -2.20 10.20 5.47
N ALA A 292 -1.39 9.25 5.02
CA ALA A 292 -1.76 8.27 4.02
C ALA A 292 -1.19 6.89 4.38
N PRO A 293 -1.74 5.80 3.80
CA PRO A 293 -1.11 4.50 3.90
C PRO A 293 0.24 4.52 3.18
N ILE A 294 1.32 4.21 3.90
CA ILE A 294 2.69 4.18 3.38
C ILE A 294 3.26 2.77 3.56
N ILE A 295 3.92 2.28 2.52
CA ILE A 295 4.58 0.98 2.50
C ILE A 295 6.07 1.19 2.24
N ASN A 296 6.91 0.66 3.12
CA ASN A 296 8.35 0.65 2.88
C ASN A 296 8.72 -0.56 2.02
N VAL A 297 9.44 -0.29 0.93
CA VAL A 297 9.91 -1.29 -0.03
C VAL A 297 11.40 -1.08 -0.25
N VAL A 298 12.16 -2.16 -0.22
CA VAL A 298 13.59 -2.17 -0.55
C VAL A 298 13.76 -2.80 -1.91
N VAL A 299 14.45 -2.11 -2.82
CA VAL A 299 14.76 -2.63 -4.17
C VAL A 299 16.26 -2.67 -4.35
N ASN A 300 16.85 -3.87 -4.40
CA ASN A 300 18.30 -4.07 -4.47
C ASN A 300 19.08 -3.21 -3.44
N GLY A 301 18.59 -3.14 -2.20
CA GLY A 301 19.19 -2.36 -1.12
C GLY A 301 18.84 -0.87 -1.09
N LYS A 302 18.05 -0.36 -2.05
CA LYS A 302 17.53 1.01 -2.02
C LYS A 302 16.17 1.07 -1.31
N ASP A 303 16.12 1.76 -0.19
CA ASP A 303 14.87 2.02 0.55
C ASP A 303 13.95 2.99 -0.21
N MET A 304 12.66 2.66 -0.27
CA MET A 304 11.62 3.49 -0.85
C MET A 304 10.38 3.48 0.05
N ALA A 305 9.74 4.64 0.19
CA ALA A 305 8.47 4.77 0.87
C ALA A 305 7.36 5.04 -0.17
N LEU A 306 6.55 4.02 -0.44
CA LEU A 306 5.44 4.07 -1.39
C LEU A 306 4.17 4.54 -0.69
N ILE A 307 3.56 5.62 -1.17
CA ILE A 307 2.18 5.93 -0.81
C ILE A 307 1.27 4.95 -1.58
N SER A 308 0.35 4.29 -0.87
CA SER A 308 -0.56 3.29 -1.48
C SER A 308 -1.29 3.86 -2.70
N GLY A 309 -1.31 3.09 -3.78
CA GLY A 309 -1.89 3.44 -5.08
C GLY A 309 -0.98 4.28 -5.98
N ARG A 310 0.08 4.92 -5.46
CA ARG A 310 1.04 5.66 -6.28
C ARG A 310 2.13 4.74 -6.80
N GLN A 311 2.48 4.93 -8.07
CA GLN A 311 3.63 4.27 -8.68
C GLN A 311 4.89 5.10 -8.39
N GLN A 312 5.97 4.41 -8.06
CA GLN A 312 7.32 4.98 -8.06
C GLN A 312 8.23 4.11 -8.89
N THR A 313 9.28 4.72 -9.43
CA THR A 313 10.24 4.05 -10.31
C THR A 313 11.63 4.18 -9.72
N VAL A 314 12.41 3.10 -9.80
CA VAL A 314 13.84 3.09 -9.48
C VAL A 314 14.64 2.52 -10.64
N MET A 315 15.77 3.15 -10.95
CA MET A 315 16.71 2.65 -11.95
C MET A 315 17.72 1.69 -11.32
N LEU A 316 17.87 0.52 -11.94
CA LEU A 316 18.89 -0.49 -11.67
C LEU A 316 19.71 -0.73 -12.95
N GLY A 317 20.84 -0.02 -13.09
CA GLY A 317 21.56 0.02 -14.36
C GLY A 317 20.68 0.61 -15.46
N ASN A 318 20.40 -0.18 -16.50
CA ASN A 318 19.52 0.20 -17.61
C ASN A 318 18.06 -0.23 -17.42
N THR A 319 17.78 -1.01 -16.36
CA THR A 319 16.44 -1.50 -16.06
C THR A 319 15.67 -0.47 -15.23
N GLU A 320 14.55 0.00 -15.76
CA GLU A 320 13.54 0.79 -15.07
C GLU A 320 12.60 -0.16 -14.30
N VAL A 321 12.60 -0.07 -12.96
CA VAL A 321 11.71 -0.86 -12.10
C VAL A 321 10.61 0.05 -11.55
N ALA A 322 9.42 -0.05 -12.13
CA ALA A 322 8.23 0.64 -11.68
C ALA A 322 7.43 -0.22 -10.69
N ILE A 323 7.19 0.29 -9.49
CA ILE A 323 6.52 -0.41 -8.40
C ILE A 323 5.30 0.37 -7.95
N ARG A 324 4.19 -0.35 -7.77
CA ARG A 324 2.96 0.18 -7.19
C ARG A 324 2.35 -0.87 -6.27
N ILE A 325 1.89 -0.46 -5.09
CA ILE A 325 1.10 -1.32 -4.20
C ILE A 325 -0.30 -0.76 -4.11
N GLY A 326 -1.31 -1.60 -4.32
CA GLY A 326 -2.71 -1.17 -4.21
C GLY A 326 -3.70 -2.24 -4.65
N THR A 327 -4.96 -1.83 -4.82
CA THR A 327 -6.06 -2.71 -5.26
C THR A 327 -6.19 -2.73 -6.78
N LYS A 328 -6.78 -3.80 -7.33
CA LYS A 328 -7.19 -3.85 -8.75
C LYS A 328 -8.69 -3.68 -8.95
N MET A 329 -9.06 -3.22 -10.13
CA MET A 329 -10.44 -3.24 -10.59
C MET A 329 -10.74 -4.60 -11.20
N LEU A 330 -11.88 -5.18 -10.86
CA LEU A 330 -12.36 -6.47 -11.34
C LEU A 330 -13.74 -6.30 -11.96
N GLN A 331 -14.05 -7.17 -12.92
CA GLN A 331 -15.33 -7.17 -13.62
C GLN A 331 -16.14 -8.40 -13.23
N LEU A 332 -17.42 -8.19 -12.92
CA LEU A 332 -18.38 -9.24 -12.68
C LEU A 332 -18.92 -9.80 -14.01
N PRO A 333 -19.35 -11.08 -14.03
CA PRO A 333 -20.03 -11.67 -15.19
C PRO A 333 -21.47 -11.16 -15.36
N PHE A 334 -21.94 -10.28 -14.49
CA PHE A 334 -23.26 -9.63 -14.52
C PHE A 334 -23.14 -8.17 -14.09
N SER A 335 -24.19 -7.38 -14.30
CA SER A 335 -24.22 -5.96 -13.95
C SER A 335 -25.23 -5.67 -12.84
N LEU A 336 -24.92 -4.69 -12.00
CA LEU A 336 -25.79 -4.20 -10.93
C LEU A 336 -26.22 -2.76 -11.24
N LYS A 337 -27.51 -2.46 -11.06
CA LYS A 337 -28.08 -1.12 -11.23
C LYS A 337 -28.58 -0.59 -9.89
N LEU A 338 -28.18 0.63 -9.54
CA LEU A 338 -28.78 1.34 -8.41
C LEU A 338 -29.98 2.12 -8.93
N ASN A 339 -31.19 1.70 -8.60
CA ASN A 339 -32.41 2.38 -9.07
C ASN A 339 -32.68 3.68 -8.32
N LYS A 340 -32.62 3.63 -6.99
CA LYS A 340 -32.86 4.77 -6.10
C LYS A 340 -31.99 4.63 -4.86
N LEU A 341 -31.31 5.71 -4.47
CA LEU A 341 -30.66 5.77 -3.16
C LEU A 341 -31.74 6.16 -2.13
N ILE A 342 -31.98 5.30 -1.14
CA ILE A 342 -32.98 5.54 -0.08
C ILE A 342 -32.30 6.21 1.11
#